data_AF-A0AAE1EVA9-F1
#
_entry.id   AF-A0AAE1EVA9-F1
#
_cell.length_a   1.000
_cell.length_b   1.000
_cell.length_c   1.000
_cell.angle_alpha   90.00
_cell.angle_beta   90.00
_cell.angle_gamma   90.00
#
_symmetry.space_group_name_H-M   'P 1'
#
loop_
_entity.id
_entity.type
_entity.pdbx_description
1 polymer ?
#
loop_
_entity_poly.entity_id
_entity_poly.type
_entity_poly.pdbx_seq_one_letter_code
_entity_poly.pdbx_strand_id
1 'polypeptide(L)'
;MPALEEDPSPPSIHHRTQHQLPSTYNSLVSKEVMACDSDGSEYEDEEEWEEIEESVSIKTVCLFCPVISYSVTTCLAHMIDAHGFDCMSFVCKFSLDQVGFIKLVNYVRKECPSPEDLIKQEKDVWMNNDYMKPVLNDDALLMYDIEELVNRSDEVESEYERSYKGATCEELQEIINKQREVMQRMLQAAQANSKTDKVWARTVGDMRPEEDEGYFYSYAHFDIHHEMLSDSVRTESYRAALLENTEMVRGKKVLDLGCGTGILSLFSAKAGATVTAVDMSDVLFQAIDIVRENKMESSITLLKGRLEDLNFEHHFDFIVSEWMGYFLLFEGMLDSVLHARDHHLAPGGTLLPNRCTMHLLGADDMDTYNKLVVFWDDVYGFKMSCMKQEVVKEASTDVVKSENIITTAAKIADFDLMKIQPSDTEFTTKFSLAVSRQGQITTLVGYFDTFFDLPHPVYFSTGPHAKPTHWKQTLFYLPKPKPVSAGEVLEGSISVRRKRREVRSLDVSINLDGQTLRYVVE
;
A
#
# COMPACT_ATOMS: atom_id res chain seq x y z
N MET A 1 12.19 -69.28 18.11
CA MET A 1 11.31 -70.44 17.83
C MET A 1 11.20 -71.29 19.08
N PRO A 2 10.06 -71.95 19.38
CA PRO A 2 8.84 -72.18 18.54
C PRO A 2 7.54 -71.56 19.14
N ALA A 3 6.51 -71.14 18.37
CA ALA A 3 5.53 -71.86 17.51
C ALA A 3 4.35 -72.44 18.37
N LEU A 4 3.03 -72.38 18.10
CA LEU A 4 2.20 -72.20 16.88
C LEU A 4 0.72 -71.85 17.25
N GLU A 5 0.06 -71.15 16.31
CA GLU A 5 -1.32 -71.20 15.77
C GLU A 5 -2.50 -71.89 16.50
N GLU A 6 -3.68 -71.26 16.53
CA GLU A 6 -4.81 -71.55 15.59
C GLU A 6 -6.04 -70.62 15.84
N ASP A 7 -6.68 -70.21 14.74
CA ASP A 7 -7.96 -69.48 14.59
C ASP A 7 -9.16 -70.46 14.66
N PRO A 8 -10.40 -70.04 15.00
CA PRO A 8 -11.36 -69.84 13.91
C PRO A 8 -12.42 -68.73 14.12
N SER A 9 -12.75 -68.06 13.02
CA SER A 9 -13.96 -67.24 12.74
C SER A 9 -15.17 -68.12 12.32
N PRO A 10 -16.39 -67.63 11.96
CA PRO A 10 -17.22 -66.46 12.36
C PRO A 10 -18.71 -66.86 12.68
N PRO A 11 -19.68 -65.92 12.79
CA PRO A 11 -20.55 -65.66 11.62
C PRO A 11 -21.00 -64.19 11.43
N SER A 12 -21.55 -63.94 10.23
CA SER A 12 -21.94 -62.68 9.59
C SER A 12 -23.40 -62.25 9.83
N ILE A 13 -23.74 -60.99 9.50
CA ILE A 13 -24.76 -60.58 8.47
C ILE A 13 -25.03 -59.03 8.48
N HIS A 14 -24.98 -58.46 7.26
CA HIS A 14 -25.60 -57.26 6.61
C HIS A 14 -26.25 -56.10 7.44
N HIS A 15 -26.14 -54.81 7.08
CA HIS A 15 -26.50 -54.18 5.79
C HIS A 15 -25.88 -52.77 5.60
N ARG A 16 -25.61 -52.40 4.34
CA ARG A 16 -25.26 -51.07 3.80
C ARG A 16 -26.39 -50.04 4.01
N THR A 17 -26.03 -48.77 4.20
CA THR A 17 -26.74 -47.65 3.55
C THR A 17 -25.82 -46.42 3.41
N GLN A 18 -25.82 -45.87 2.20
CA GLN A 18 -25.10 -44.67 1.78
C GLN A 18 -25.87 -43.42 2.21
N HIS A 19 -25.18 -42.38 2.68
CA HIS A 19 -25.77 -41.05 2.83
C HIS A 19 -25.77 -40.32 1.48
N GLN A 20 -26.97 -40.07 0.95
CA GLN A 20 -27.25 -39.12 -0.12
C GLN A 20 -27.69 -37.77 0.48
N LEU A 21 -27.17 -36.68 -0.08
CA LEU A 21 -27.62 -35.30 0.07
C LEU A 21 -28.98 -35.11 -0.62
N PRO A 22 -29.90 -34.27 -0.10
CA PRO A 22 -31.07 -33.83 -0.88
C PRO A 22 -30.95 -32.37 -1.34
N SER A 23 -31.11 -32.19 -2.66
CA SER A 23 -31.66 -31.01 -3.33
C SER A 23 -33.20 -31.01 -3.15
N THR A 24 -33.90 -29.88 -3.01
CA THR A 24 -34.41 -29.06 -4.12
C THR A 24 -35.35 -27.96 -3.56
N TYR A 25 -35.31 -26.79 -4.20
CA TYR A 25 -36.33 -25.72 -4.17
C TYR A 25 -37.52 -26.08 -5.09
N ASN A 26 -38.77 -25.77 -4.72
CA ASN A 26 -39.57 -24.72 -5.38
C ASN A 26 -41.03 -24.59 -4.89
N SER A 27 -41.42 -23.32 -4.73
CA SER A 27 -42.71 -22.65 -5.03
C SER A 27 -44.05 -23.23 -4.55
N LEU A 28 -44.92 -22.35 -4.01
CA LEU A 28 -46.11 -21.88 -4.74
C LEU A 28 -46.83 -20.74 -4.00
N VAL A 29 -47.36 -19.83 -4.82
CA VAL A 29 -48.02 -18.56 -4.55
C VAL A 29 -49.53 -18.75 -4.36
N SER A 30 -50.17 -17.94 -3.51
CA SER A 30 -51.58 -17.54 -3.71
C SER A 30 -51.95 -16.26 -2.94
N LYS A 31 -52.19 -15.16 -3.70
CA LYS A 31 -53.45 -14.41 -3.89
C LYS A 31 -54.29 -14.07 -2.63
N GLU A 32 -54.94 -12.91 -2.43
CA GLU A 32 -55.40 -11.83 -3.31
C GLU A 32 -56.01 -10.64 -2.47
N VAL A 33 -55.73 -9.40 -2.90
CA VAL A 33 -56.50 -8.12 -3.03
C VAL A 33 -57.38 -7.44 -1.94
N MET A 34 -57.14 -6.11 -1.86
CA MET A 34 -58.08 -4.94 -1.97
C MET A 34 -58.67 -4.27 -0.70
N ALA A 35 -58.26 -3.02 -0.44
CA ALA A 35 -59.10 -1.81 -0.61
C ALA A 35 -58.28 -0.52 -0.42
N CYS A 36 -58.61 0.51 -1.20
CA CYS A 36 -58.03 1.84 -1.25
C CYS A 36 -58.54 2.75 -0.11
N ASP A 37 -57.71 3.71 0.31
CA ASP A 37 -58.12 5.13 0.37
C ASP A 37 -56.88 6.03 0.51
N SER A 38 -56.97 7.18 -0.17
CA SER A 38 -55.96 8.21 -0.36
C SER A 38 -55.76 9.09 0.88
N ASP A 39 -54.51 9.38 1.23
CA ASP A 39 -54.10 10.77 1.47
C ASP A 39 -52.58 10.91 1.31
N GLY A 40 -52.17 12.04 0.74
CA GLY A 40 -50.79 12.30 0.34
C GLY A 40 -49.90 12.74 1.49
N SER A 41 -48.74 12.10 1.59
CA SER A 41 -47.51 12.71 2.11
C SER A 41 -46.34 11.95 1.52
N GLU A 42 -45.66 12.56 0.54
CA GLU A 42 -44.34 12.12 0.08
C GLU A 42 -43.35 12.30 1.24
N TYR A 43 -43.05 11.18 1.91
CA TYR A 43 -41.79 11.00 2.61
C TYR A 43 -40.96 10.10 1.70
N GLU A 44 -40.00 10.69 1.00
CA GLU A 44 -38.91 9.95 0.38
C GLU A 44 -38.02 9.44 1.52
N ASP A 45 -38.24 8.19 1.93
CA ASP A 45 -37.22 7.42 2.65
C ASP A 45 -36.09 7.14 1.65
N GLU A 46 -35.12 8.05 1.56
CA GLU A 46 -33.79 7.70 1.08
C GLU A 46 -33.16 6.80 2.15
N GLU A 47 -33.30 5.47 1.97
CA GLU A 47 -32.41 4.51 2.62
C GLU A 47 -30.98 4.84 2.17
N GLU A 48 -30.29 5.60 3.02
CA GLU A 48 -28.87 5.89 3.00
C GLU A 48 -28.13 4.53 3.08
N TRP A 49 -27.78 3.99 1.91
CA TRP A 49 -26.88 2.85 1.81
C TRP A 49 -25.52 3.32 2.32
N GLU A 50 -25.19 3.01 3.58
CA GLU A 50 -23.84 3.09 4.10
C GLU A 50 -22.94 2.21 3.21
N GLU A 51 -22.25 2.82 2.24
CA GLU A 51 -21.12 2.20 1.57
C GLU A 51 -20.02 1.97 2.61
N ILE A 52 -19.94 0.73 3.08
CA ILE A 52 -18.83 0.25 3.91
C ILE A 52 -17.59 0.21 3.01
N GLU A 53 -16.82 1.30 3.02
CA GLU A 53 -15.45 1.36 2.52
C GLU A 53 -14.53 0.54 3.43
N GLU A 54 -14.42 -0.76 3.16
CA GLU A 54 -13.21 -1.51 3.47
C GLU A 54 -12.38 -1.58 2.18
N SER A 55 -11.07 -1.38 2.24
CA SER A 55 -10.16 -1.83 1.19
C SER A 55 -10.24 -3.37 1.16
N VAL A 56 -11.26 -3.92 0.50
CA VAL A 56 -11.54 -5.35 0.55
C VAL A 56 -10.44 -6.04 -0.24
N SER A 57 -9.52 -6.67 0.48
CA SER A 57 -8.65 -7.68 -0.09
C SER A 57 -9.53 -8.74 -0.76
N ILE A 58 -9.60 -8.73 -2.09
CA ILE A 58 -10.49 -9.64 -2.82
C ILE A 58 -9.89 -11.04 -2.71
N LYS A 59 -10.61 -11.94 -2.04
CA LYS A 59 -10.19 -13.33 -1.87
C LYS A 59 -10.33 -14.06 -3.21
N THR A 60 -9.21 -14.35 -3.84
CA THR A 60 -9.15 -15.04 -5.13
C THR A 60 -8.61 -16.45 -4.91
N VAL A 61 -9.43 -17.46 -5.22
CA VAL A 61 -9.02 -18.87 -5.11
C VAL A 61 -8.22 -19.27 -6.36
N CYS A 62 -7.09 -19.98 -6.21
CA CYS A 62 -6.35 -20.54 -7.34
C CYS A 62 -7.22 -21.51 -8.16
N LEU A 63 -7.08 -21.52 -9.48
CA LEU A 63 -7.84 -22.42 -10.36
C LEU A 63 -7.59 -23.91 -10.09
N PHE A 64 -6.37 -24.28 -9.66
CA PHE A 64 -5.92 -25.67 -9.62
C PHE A 64 -5.70 -26.20 -8.19
N CYS A 65 -5.81 -25.36 -7.17
CA CYS A 65 -5.56 -25.76 -5.79
C CYS A 65 -6.36 -24.89 -4.79
N PRO A 66 -6.46 -25.28 -3.51
CA PRO A 66 -7.26 -24.56 -2.52
C PRO A 66 -6.59 -23.30 -1.97
N VAL A 67 -5.44 -22.88 -2.50
CA VAL A 67 -4.74 -21.67 -2.07
C VAL A 67 -5.60 -20.44 -2.39
N ILE A 68 -5.76 -19.58 -1.39
CA ILE A 68 -6.49 -18.32 -1.49
C ILE A 68 -5.47 -17.20 -1.46
N SER A 69 -5.51 -16.35 -2.48
CA SER A 69 -4.75 -15.12 -2.58
C SER A 69 -5.64 -13.93 -2.26
N TYR A 70 -5.04 -12.81 -1.88
CA TYR A 70 -5.76 -11.58 -1.49
C TYR A 70 -5.84 -10.53 -2.61
N SER A 71 -5.51 -10.94 -3.84
CA SER A 71 -5.72 -10.21 -5.09
C SER A 71 -5.75 -11.19 -6.27
N VAL A 72 -6.27 -10.76 -7.42
CA VAL A 72 -6.21 -11.57 -8.66
C VAL A 72 -4.78 -11.70 -9.17
N THR A 73 -3.98 -10.63 -9.12
CA THR A 73 -2.58 -10.61 -9.61
C THR A 73 -1.70 -11.60 -8.87
N THR A 74 -1.81 -11.68 -7.53
CA THR A 74 -1.07 -12.67 -6.73
C THR A 74 -1.56 -14.10 -6.97
N CYS A 75 -2.84 -14.29 -7.27
CA CYS A 75 -3.38 -15.59 -7.67
C CYS A 75 -2.80 -16.06 -9.02
N LEU A 76 -2.68 -15.16 -10.00
CA LEU A 76 -2.11 -15.46 -11.31
C LEU A 76 -0.61 -15.81 -11.22
N ALA A 77 0.16 -15.06 -10.42
CA ALA A 77 1.56 -15.39 -10.15
C ALA A 77 1.69 -16.80 -9.52
N HIS A 78 0.82 -17.13 -8.57
CA HIS A 78 0.79 -18.45 -7.96
C HIS A 78 0.48 -19.57 -8.98
N MET A 79 -0.40 -19.34 -9.98
CA MET A 79 -0.66 -20.33 -11.03
C MET A 79 0.58 -20.63 -11.88
N ILE A 80 1.42 -19.63 -12.11
CA ILE A 80 2.70 -19.81 -12.81
C ILE A 80 3.67 -20.59 -11.94
N ASP A 81 3.92 -20.13 -10.71
CA ASP A 81 4.96 -20.70 -9.84
C ASP A 81 4.64 -22.11 -9.35
N ALA A 82 3.38 -22.36 -8.96
CA ALA A 82 2.98 -23.63 -8.35
C ALA A 82 2.41 -24.64 -9.36
N HIS A 83 1.88 -24.18 -10.49
CA HIS A 83 1.18 -25.03 -11.45
C HIS A 83 1.76 -24.98 -12.87
N GLY A 84 2.76 -24.12 -13.13
CA GLY A 84 3.30 -23.92 -14.47
C GLY A 84 2.26 -23.44 -15.48
N PHE A 85 1.14 -22.91 -15.00
CA PHE A 85 0.05 -22.44 -15.83
C PHE A 85 0.12 -20.92 -15.96
N ASP A 86 0.60 -20.47 -17.11
CA ASP A 86 0.54 -19.07 -17.47
C ASP A 86 -0.82 -18.75 -18.09
N CYS A 87 -1.69 -18.15 -17.27
CA CYS A 87 -3.03 -17.75 -17.66
C CYS A 87 -3.01 -16.71 -18.80
N MET A 88 -2.02 -15.81 -18.81
CA MET A 88 -1.82 -14.81 -19.86
C MET A 88 -1.61 -15.45 -21.21
N SER A 89 -0.58 -16.29 -21.28
CA SER A 89 -0.23 -17.03 -22.49
C SER A 89 -1.39 -17.90 -22.97
N PHE A 90 -2.18 -18.46 -22.05
CA PHE A 90 -3.33 -19.29 -22.39
C PHE A 90 -4.48 -18.48 -22.99
N VAL A 91 -4.80 -17.31 -22.43
CA VAL A 91 -5.80 -16.37 -22.96
C VAL A 91 -5.41 -15.93 -24.37
N CYS A 92 -4.15 -15.55 -24.58
CA CYS A 92 -3.64 -15.14 -25.90
C CYS A 92 -3.65 -16.31 -26.91
N LYS A 93 -3.23 -17.50 -26.49
CA LYS A 93 -3.21 -18.72 -27.33
C LYS A 93 -4.57 -19.04 -27.95
N PHE A 94 -5.65 -18.79 -27.21
CA PHE A 94 -7.02 -19.12 -27.63
C PHE A 94 -7.87 -17.89 -27.98
N SER A 95 -7.27 -16.69 -27.98
CA SER A 95 -7.96 -15.42 -28.28
C SER A 95 -9.27 -15.27 -27.49
N LEU A 96 -9.20 -15.50 -26.17
CA LEU A 96 -10.39 -15.45 -25.31
C LEU A 96 -10.83 -14.00 -25.09
N ASP A 97 -12.12 -13.74 -25.28
CA ASP A 97 -12.78 -12.53 -24.79
C ASP A 97 -13.25 -12.73 -23.34
N GLN A 98 -13.80 -11.68 -22.71
CA GLN A 98 -14.26 -11.72 -21.32
C GLN A 98 -15.22 -12.90 -21.05
N VAL A 99 -16.11 -13.19 -22.01
CA VAL A 99 -17.07 -14.30 -21.91
C VAL A 99 -16.38 -15.66 -22.03
N GLY A 100 -15.41 -15.79 -22.94
CA GLY A 100 -14.58 -16.97 -23.10
C GLY A 100 -13.74 -17.28 -21.86
N PHE A 101 -13.23 -16.25 -21.18
CA PHE A 101 -12.49 -16.39 -19.94
C PHE A 101 -13.36 -16.83 -18.77
N ILE A 102 -14.55 -16.23 -18.60
CA ILE A 102 -15.56 -16.68 -17.62
C ILE A 102 -15.88 -18.16 -17.80
N LYS A 103 -16.09 -18.58 -19.06
CA LYS A 103 -16.34 -19.98 -19.40
C LYS A 103 -15.15 -20.89 -19.09
N LEU A 104 -13.91 -20.44 -19.35
CA LEU A 104 -12.69 -21.16 -19.01
C LEU A 104 -12.57 -21.38 -17.49
N VAL A 105 -12.75 -20.32 -16.70
CA VAL A 105 -12.71 -20.40 -15.23
C VAL A 105 -13.75 -21.41 -14.74
N ASN A 106 -15.01 -21.29 -15.17
CA ASN A 106 -16.07 -22.22 -14.78
C ASN A 106 -15.81 -23.67 -15.25
N TYR A 107 -15.22 -23.85 -16.43
CA TYR A 107 -14.79 -25.18 -16.90
C TYR A 107 -13.76 -25.79 -15.95
N VAL A 108 -12.72 -25.04 -15.58
CA VAL A 108 -11.67 -25.54 -14.68
C VAL A 108 -12.23 -25.85 -13.30
N ARG A 109 -13.11 -24.99 -12.77
CA ARG A 109 -13.78 -25.22 -11.48
C ARG A 109 -14.67 -26.47 -11.48
N LYS A 110 -15.38 -26.72 -12.59
CA LYS A 110 -16.38 -27.80 -12.68
C LYS A 110 -15.75 -29.15 -13.01
N GLU A 111 -14.88 -29.18 -14.01
CA GLU A 111 -14.31 -30.41 -14.55
C GLU A 111 -12.97 -30.78 -13.90
N CYS A 112 -12.39 -29.85 -13.12
CA CYS A 112 -11.13 -30.03 -12.37
C CYS A 112 -9.99 -30.66 -13.21
N PRO A 113 -9.69 -30.15 -14.43
CA PRO A 113 -8.58 -30.66 -15.22
C PRO A 113 -7.25 -30.38 -14.52
N SER A 114 -6.26 -31.25 -14.72
CA SER A 114 -4.90 -30.95 -14.27
C SER A 114 -4.31 -29.78 -15.08
N PRO A 115 -3.38 -28.97 -14.51
CA PRO A 115 -2.70 -27.92 -15.26
C PRO A 115 -2.05 -28.45 -16.55
N GLU A 116 -1.41 -29.63 -16.47
CA GLU A 116 -0.78 -30.28 -17.62
C GLU A 116 -1.78 -30.65 -18.72
N ASP A 117 -2.95 -31.16 -18.35
CA ASP A 117 -3.99 -31.54 -19.31
C ASP A 117 -4.62 -30.31 -19.96
N LEU A 118 -4.79 -29.23 -19.20
CA LEU A 118 -5.32 -27.97 -19.71
C LEU A 118 -4.34 -27.32 -20.70
N ILE A 119 -3.04 -27.26 -20.36
CA ILE A 119 -1.99 -26.72 -21.24
C ILE A 119 -1.92 -27.47 -22.58
N LYS A 120 -2.10 -28.80 -22.55
CA LYS A 120 -2.09 -29.68 -23.74
C LYS A 120 -3.35 -29.57 -24.59
N GLN A 121 -4.38 -28.85 -24.16
CA GLN A 121 -5.57 -28.66 -25.00
C GLN A 121 -5.21 -27.92 -26.29
N GLU A 122 -5.82 -28.38 -27.38
CA GLU A 122 -5.74 -27.78 -28.72
C GLU A 122 -7.11 -27.26 -29.19
N LYS A 123 -8.16 -27.44 -28.37
CA LYS A 123 -9.55 -27.09 -28.69
C LYS A 123 -10.22 -26.41 -27.52
N ASP A 124 -11.20 -25.56 -27.83
CA ASP A 124 -11.92 -24.73 -26.85
C ASP A 124 -13.02 -25.52 -26.15
N VAL A 125 -12.64 -26.55 -25.38
CA VAL A 125 -13.58 -27.43 -24.68
C VAL A 125 -14.45 -26.71 -23.64
N TRP A 126 -14.02 -25.52 -23.20
CA TRP A 126 -14.75 -24.63 -22.30
C TRP A 126 -15.80 -23.75 -22.99
N MET A 127 -15.90 -23.71 -24.32
CA MET A 127 -16.85 -22.82 -25.01
C MET A 127 -18.33 -23.24 -24.92
N ASN A 128 -18.62 -24.38 -24.29
CA ASN A 128 -19.99 -24.86 -24.07
C ASN A 128 -20.80 -23.88 -23.16
N ASN A 129 -22.08 -23.71 -23.48
CA ASN A 129 -23.02 -22.89 -22.70
C ASN A 129 -23.24 -23.42 -21.27
N ASP A 130 -22.92 -24.68 -21.01
CA ASP A 130 -22.96 -25.27 -19.66
C ASP A 130 -22.00 -24.60 -18.65
N TYR A 131 -21.05 -23.79 -19.12
CA TYR A 131 -20.08 -23.05 -18.29
C TYR A 131 -20.38 -21.54 -18.17
N MET A 132 -21.58 -21.11 -18.59
CA MET A 132 -22.06 -19.74 -18.39
C MET A 132 -22.55 -19.45 -16.97
N LYS A 133 -22.60 -20.47 -16.10
CA LYS A 133 -23.05 -20.33 -14.72
C LYS A 133 -21.84 -20.44 -13.78
N PRO A 134 -21.66 -19.49 -12.84
CA PRO A 134 -20.62 -19.57 -11.83
C PRO A 134 -20.67 -20.89 -11.07
N VAL A 135 -19.51 -21.54 -10.93
CA VAL A 135 -19.36 -22.77 -10.12
C VAL A 135 -19.10 -22.43 -8.67
N LEU A 136 -18.36 -21.34 -8.43
CA LEU A 136 -18.15 -20.73 -7.13
C LEU A 136 -18.97 -19.45 -7.05
N ASN A 137 -19.63 -19.23 -5.90
CA ASN A 137 -20.25 -17.95 -5.59
C ASN A 137 -19.15 -16.92 -5.34
N ASP A 138 -19.31 -15.71 -5.88
CA ASP A 138 -18.38 -14.58 -5.71
C ASP A 138 -16.94 -14.88 -6.17
N ASP A 139 -16.76 -15.66 -7.25
CA ASP A 139 -15.43 -15.95 -7.81
C ASP A 139 -14.82 -14.69 -8.42
N ALA A 140 -13.79 -14.17 -7.75
CA ALA A 140 -13.05 -12.97 -8.15
C ALA A 140 -12.47 -13.05 -9.57
N LEU A 141 -12.12 -14.25 -10.05
CA LEU A 141 -11.62 -14.41 -11.42
C LEU A 141 -12.71 -14.16 -12.48
N LEU A 142 -13.99 -14.32 -12.15
CA LEU A 142 -15.09 -14.04 -13.08
C LEU A 142 -15.38 -12.54 -13.23
N MET A 143 -14.93 -11.74 -12.26
CA MET A 143 -15.12 -10.29 -12.21
C MET A 143 -13.90 -9.51 -12.70
N TYR A 144 -12.79 -10.21 -12.99
CA TYR A 144 -11.53 -9.60 -13.41
C TYR A 144 -11.56 -9.22 -14.89
N ASP A 145 -11.06 -8.04 -15.24
CA ASP A 145 -11.01 -7.57 -16.62
C ASP A 145 -9.84 -8.22 -17.38
N ILE A 146 -10.18 -9.02 -18.40
CA ILE A 146 -9.19 -9.72 -19.21
C ILE A 146 -8.37 -8.77 -20.11
N GLU A 147 -8.80 -7.53 -20.32
CA GLU A 147 -8.01 -6.55 -21.09
C GLU A 147 -6.76 -6.09 -20.30
N GLU A 148 -6.85 -6.08 -18.96
CA GLU A 148 -5.74 -5.79 -18.05
C GLU A 148 -4.65 -6.87 -18.10
N LEU A 149 -5.05 -8.11 -18.39
CA LEU A 149 -4.15 -9.21 -18.70
C LEU A 149 -3.37 -8.89 -20.00
N VAL A 150 -4.09 -8.71 -21.12
CA VAL A 150 -3.49 -8.71 -22.47
C VAL A 150 -2.56 -7.52 -22.70
N ASN A 151 -2.81 -6.36 -22.07
CA ASN A 151 -1.96 -5.18 -22.20
C ASN A 151 -0.49 -5.38 -21.73
N ARG A 152 -0.19 -6.47 -21.02
CA ARG A 152 1.18 -6.85 -20.61
C ARG A 152 2.01 -7.53 -21.71
N SER A 153 1.43 -7.91 -22.85
CA SER A 153 2.14 -8.64 -23.92
C SER A 153 3.01 -7.78 -24.82
N ASP A 154 2.75 -6.48 -24.91
CA ASP A 154 3.42 -5.60 -25.87
C ASP A 154 4.83 -5.16 -25.44
N GLU A 155 5.24 -5.46 -24.19
CA GLU A 155 6.54 -5.02 -23.64
C GLU A 155 7.64 -6.10 -23.61
N VAL A 156 7.32 -7.39 -23.85
CA VAL A 156 8.28 -8.50 -23.59
C VAL A 156 8.92 -9.07 -24.88
N GLU A 157 8.52 -8.59 -26.06
CA GLU A 157 8.98 -9.17 -27.33
C GLU A 157 10.36 -8.61 -27.78
N SER A 158 11.46 -8.90 -27.05
CA SER A 158 12.79 -8.94 -27.68
C SER A 158 13.86 -9.75 -26.92
N GLU A 159 14.64 -10.50 -27.71
CA GLU A 159 15.93 -11.16 -27.43
C GLU A 159 16.02 -12.54 -26.75
N TYR A 160 15.08 -13.00 -25.92
CA TYR A 160 15.31 -14.25 -25.17
C TYR A 160 15.05 -15.56 -25.97
N GLU A 161 14.11 -15.58 -26.92
CA GLU A 161 13.62 -16.83 -27.52
C GLU A 161 14.44 -17.41 -28.68
N ARG A 162 15.45 -16.71 -29.20
CA ARG A 162 16.15 -17.17 -30.43
C ARG A 162 17.28 -18.19 -30.26
N SER A 163 17.69 -18.57 -29.04
CA SER A 163 18.96 -19.32 -28.86
C SER A 163 18.86 -20.83 -28.61
N TYR A 164 17.70 -21.46 -28.33
CA TYR A 164 17.70 -22.80 -27.72
C TYR A 164 16.78 -23.87 -28.32
N LYS A 165 16.32 -23.71 -29.56
CA LYS A 165 15.67 -24.83 -30.28
C LYS A 165 16.72 -25.64 -31.03
N GLY A 166 17.20 -26.74 -30.42
CA GLY A 166 17.89 -27.83 -31.14
C GLY A 166 19.28 -28.27 -30.64
N ALA A 167 19.75 -27.80 -29.48
CA ALA A 167 21.08 -28.17 -28.98
C ALA A 167 21.16 -29.64 -28.52
N THR A 168 22.26 -30.31 -28.87
CA THR A 168 22.53 -31.70 -28.49
C THR A 168 22.99 -31.82 -27.03
N CYS A 169 22.91 -33.02 -26.46
CA CYS A 169 23.22 -33.26 -25.03
C CYS A 169 24.66 -32.87 -24.65
N GLU A 170 25.62 -32.98 -25.57
CA GLU A 170 27.02 -32.56 -25.35
C GLU A 170 27.16 -31.03 -25.36
N GLU A 171 26.43 -30.31 -26.20
CA GLU A 171 26.40 -28.84 -26.24
C GLU A 171 25.69 -28.27 -25.00
N LEU A 172 24.63 -28.92 -24.53
CA LEU A 172 23.98 -28.61 -23.25
C LEU A 172 24.93 -28.82 -22.06
N GLN A 173 25.78 -29.85 -22.10
CA GLN A 173 26.78 -30.09 -21.06
C GLN A 173 27.86 -29.00 -21.05
N GLU A 174 28.28 -28.53 -22.22
CA GLU A 174 29.23 -27.43 -22.37
C GLU A 174 28.63 -26.08 -21.90
N ILE A 175 27.33 -25.87 -22.14
CA ILE A 175 26.58 -24.71 -21.64
C ILE A 175 26.40 -24.77 -20.12
N ILE A 176 26.08 -25.94 -19.55
CA ILE A 176 25.99 -26.12 -18.09
C ILE A 176 27.35 -25.89 -17.42
N ASN A 177 28.44 -26.33 -18.05
CA ASN A 177 29.79 -26.07 -17.55
C ASN A 177 30.17 -24.59 -17.66
N LYS A 178 29.82 -23.91 -18.76
CA LYS A 178 29.97 -22.45 -18.89
C LYS A 178 29.10 -21.69 -17.88
N GLN A 179 27.86 -22.11 -17.64
CA GLN A 179 26.98 -21.52 -16.63
C GLN A 179 27.50 -21.80 -15.22
N ARG A 180 28.09 -22.96 -14.94
CA ARG A 180 28.78 -23.21 -13.66
C ARG A 180 30.01 -22.33 -13.49
N GLU A 181 30.79 -22.09 -14.55
CA GLU A 181 31.92 -21.15 -14.50
C GLU A 181 31.45 -19.71 -14.30
N VAL A 182 30.35 -19.29 -14.96
CA VAL A 182 29.74 -17.97 -14.76
C VAL A 182 29.16 -17.86 -13.34
N MET A 183 28.47 -18.88 -12.84
CA MET A 183 27.94 -18.96 -11.48
C MET A 183 29.08 -18.94 -10.44
N GLN A 184 30.20 -19.62 -10.71
CA GLN A 184 31.40 -19.57 -9.86
C GLN A 184 32.10 -18.21 -9.93
N ARG A 185 32.13 -17.55 -11.09
CA ARG A 185 32.61 -16.16 -11.21
C ARG A 185 31.66 -15.18 -10.54
N MET A 186 30.35 -15.41 -10.57
CA MET A 186 29.34 -14.63 -9.85
C MET A 186 29.43 -14.85 -8.34
N LEU A 187 29.69 -16.08 -7.87
CA LEU A 187 29.97 -16.38 -6.47
C LEU A 187 31.30 -15.77 -6.01
N GLN A 188 32.34 -15.81 -6.86
CA GLN A 188 33.61 -15.13 -6.60
C GLN A 188 33.46 -13.61 -6.66
N ALA A 189 32.60 -13.06 -7.53
CA ALA A 189 32.26 -11.65 -7.60
C ALA A 189 31.39 -11.21 -6.42
N ALA A 190 30.49 -12.07 -5.92
CA ALA A 190 29.72 -11.85 -4.70
C ALA A 190 30.62 -11.92 -3.45
N GLN A 191 31.60 -12.82 -3.44
CA GLN A 191 32.63 -12.90 -2.40
C GLN A 191 33.71 -11.80 -2.53
N ALA A 192 33.94 -11.25 -3.73
CA ALA A 192 34.78 -10.07 -3.96
C ALA A 192 34.02 -8.76 -3.67
N ASN A 193 32.70 -8.73 -3.84
CA ASN A 193 31.79 -7.66 -3.44
C ASN A 193 31.55 -7.59 -1.92
N SER A 194 32.08 -8.54 -1.13
CA SER A 194 32.22 -8.35 0.31
C SER A 194 33.52 -7.62 0.70
N LYS A 195 34.40 -7.34 -0.28
CA LYS A 195 35.67 -6.64 -0.09
C LYS A 195 35.74 -5.25 -0.74
N THR A 196 34.65 -4.77 -1.34
CA THR A 196 34.51 -3.37 -1.73
C THR A 196 33.58 -2.68 -0.74
N ASP A 197 34.05 -1.58 -0.14
CA ASP A 197 33.25 -0.72 0.71
C ASP A 197 32.08 -0.16 -0.12
N LYS A 198 30.92 -0.85 -0.11
CA LYS A 198 29.69 -0.33 -0.70
C LYS A 198 29.35 0.97 0.01
N VAL A 199 29.47 2.09 -0.70
CA VAL A 199 28.92 3.37 -0.27
C VAL A 199 27.41 3.28 -0.44
N TRP A 200 26.70 3.14 0.67
CA TRP A 200 25.23 3.14 0.69
C TRP A 200 24.72 4.58 0.49
N ALA A 201 23.62 4.73 -0.27
CA ALA A 201 22.93 6.00 -0.44
C ALA A 201 22.60 6.59 0.94
N ARG A 202 22.80 7.91 1.11
CA ARG A 202 22.53 8.59 2.39
C ARG A 202 21.19 9.30 2.38
N THR A 203 20.74 9.70 1.20
CA THR A 203 19.46 10.36 0.91
C THR A 203 18.77 9.66 -0.25
N VAL A 204 17.46 9.92 -0.44
CA VAL A 204 16.76 9.41 -1.64
C VAL A 204 17.30 10.03 -2.93
N GLY A 205 17.83 11.26 -2.85
CA GLY A 205 18.53 11.90 -3.97
C GLY A 205 19.74 11.10 -4.47
N ASP A 206 20.43 10.39 -3.58
CA ASP A 206 21.60 9.56 -3.91
C ASP A 206 21.23 8.18 -4.51
N MET A 207 19.94 7.80 -4.52
CA MET A 207 19.50 6.50 -5.03
C MET A 207 19.58 6.41 -6.55
N ARG A 208 19.90 5.21 -7.03
CA ARG A 208 19.87 4.91 -8.46
C ARG A 208 18.41 4.77 -8.93
N PRO A 209 18.06 5.22 -10.15
CA PRO A 209 16.68 5.15 -10.64
C PRO A 209 16.07 3.74 -10.57
N GLU A 210 16.86 2.70 -10.82
CA GLU A 210 16.36 1.31 -10.81
C GLU A 210 16.04 0.80 -9.39
N GLU A 211 16.62 1.41 -8.36
CA GLU A 211 16.32 1.08 -6.95
C GLU A 211 15.05 1.80 -6.45
N ASP A 212 14.52 2.73 -7.25
CA ASP A 212 13.43 3.63 -6.88
C ASP A 212 12.16 3.45 -7.73
N GLU A 213 12.22 2.55 -8.73
CA GLU A 213 11.14 2.31 -9.68
C GLU A 213 9.84 1.84 -9.01
N GLY A 214 9.94 0.94 -8.04
CA GLY A 214 8.79 0.43 -7.30
C GLY A 214 8.04 1.51 -6.50
N TYR A 215 8.76 2.54 -6.03
CA TYR A 215 8.16 3.69 -5.38
C TYR A 215 7.35 4.53 -6.37
N PHE A 216 7.92 4.89 -7.52
CA PHE A 216 7.20 5.72 -8.49
C PHE A 216 6.03 4.99 -9.17
N TYR A 217 6.15 3.66 -9.31
CA TYR A 217 5.08 2.82 -9.85
C TYR A 217 3.84 2.77 -8.95
N SER A 218 4.00 2.76 -7.62
CA SER A 218 2.84 2.79 -6.71
C SER A 218 2.00 4.07 -6.88
N TYR A 219 2.66 5.19 -7.19
CA TYR A 219 2.00 6.47 -7.48
C TYR A 219 1.42 6.58 -8.90
N ALA A 220 1.60 5.58 -9.78
CA ALA A 220 0.97 5.59 -11.11
C ALA A 220 -0.51 5.14 -11.06
N HIS A 221 -0.90 4.41 -10.01
CA HIS A 221 -2.26 3.90 -9.84
C HIS A 221 -3.22 4.98 -9.37
N PHE A 222 -4.46 4.99 -9.88
CA PHE A 222 -5.44 6.03 -9.55
C PHE A 222 -5.93 5.98 -8.08
N ASP A 223 -5.94 4.80 -7.46
CA ASP A 223 -6.47 4.59 -6.10
C ASP A 223 -5.76 5.47 -5.05
N ILE A 224 -4.44 5.58 -5.11
CA ILE A 224 -3.68 6.42 -4.16
C ILE A 224 -4.01 7.91 -4.35
N HIS A 225 -4.24 8.34 -5.60
CA HIS A 225 -4.65 9.72 -5.88
C HIS A 225 -6.09 9.99 -5.43
N HIS A 226 -6.98 9.00 -5.54
CA HIS A 226 -8.33 9.10 -4.99
C HIS A 226 -8.30 9.26 -3.47
N GLU A 227 -7.57 8.43 -2.74
CA GLU A 227 -7.41 8.54 -1.29
C GLU A 227 -6.85 9.93 -0.90
N MET A 228 -5.79 10.35 -1.58
CA MET A 228 -5.15 11.65 -1.38
C MET A 228 -6.09 12.84 -1.66
N LEU A 229 -6.90 12.79 -2.71
CA LEU A 229 -7.83 13.87 -3.08
C LEU A 229 -9.08 13.89 -2.19
N SER A 230 -9.55 12.72 -1.75
CA SER A 230 -10.68 12.56 -0.83
C SER A 230 -10.33 13.00 0.61
N ASP A 231 -9.04 13.07 0.94
CA ASP A 231 -8.57 13.76 2.15
C ASP A 231 -8.77 15.28 2.05
N SER A 232 -9.98 15.70 2.45
CA SER A 232 -10.37 17.11 2.50
C SER A 232 -9.49 17.96 3.43
N VAL A 233 -8.97 17.41 4.53
CA VAL A 233 -8.14 18.18 5.48
C VAL A 233 -6.83 18.55 4.80
N ARG A 234 -6.18 17.57 4.16
CA ARG A 234 -4.98 17.79 3.37
C ARG A 234 -5.24 18.80 2.25
N THR A 235 -6.17 18.48 1.35
CA THR A 235 -6.34 19.20 0.09
C THR A 235 -6.85 20.62 0.32
N GLU A 236 -7.78 20.83 1.25
CA GLU A 236 -8.30 22.16 1.56
C GLU A 236 -7.29 23.04 2.30
N SER A 237 -6.39 22.44 3.10
CA SER A 237 -5.33 23.23 3.75
C SER A 237 -4.37 23.85 2.75
N TYR A 238 -3.93 23.09 1.74
CA TYR A 238 -3.12 23.65 0.64
C TYR A 238 -3.91 24.65 -0.20
N ARG A 239 -5.18 24.35 -0.50
CA ARG A 239 -6.07 25.28 -1.22
C ARG A 239 -6.20 26.61 -0.49
N ALA A 240 -6.46 26.58 0.81
CA ALA A 240 -6.56 27.78 1.65
C ALA A 240 -5.22 28.52 1.71
N ALA A 241 -4.11 27.81 1.92
CA ALA A 241 -2.78 28.42 1.97
C ALA A 241 -2.46 29.23 0.71
N LEU A 242 -2.84 28.73 -0.47
CA LEU A 242 -2.61 29.39 -1.75
C LEU A 242 -3.66 30.47 -2.08
N LEU A 243 -4.94 30.17 -1.93
CA LEU A 243 -6.02 31.05 -2.37
C LEU A 243 -6.34 32.17 -1.37
N GLU A 244 -6.19 31.94 -0.07
CA GLU A 244 -6.37 32.99 0.94
C GLU A 244 -5.16 33.94 0.99
N ASN A 245 -3.99 33.50 0.53
CA ASN A 245 -2.78 34.31 0.40
C ASN A 245 -2.51 34.72 -1.05
N THR A 246 -3.55 34.87 -1.88
CA THR A 246 -3.43 35.19 -3.30
C THR A 246 -2.56 36.44 -3.55
N GLU A 247 -2.58 37.44 -2.67
CA GLU A 247 -1.74 38.64 -2.82
C GLU A 247 -0.24 38.34 -2.83
N MET A 248 0.20 37.30 -2.14
CA MET A 248 1.59 36.86 -2.16
C MET A 248 1.94 36.01 -3.38
N VAL A 249 0.99 35.22 -3.88
CA VAL A 249 1.18 34.21 -4.93
C VAL A 249 0.96 34.79 -6.34
N ARG A 250 0.14 35.83 -6.48
CA ARG A 250 -0.21 36.41 -7.78
C ARG A 250 1.02 36.91 -8.54
N GLY A 251 1.15 36.49 -9.79
CA GLY A 251 2.25 36.86 -10.69
C GLY A 251 3.60 36.24 -10.32
N LYS A 252 3.62 35.29 -9.39
CA LYS A 252 4.83 34.58 -8.95
C LYS A 252 5.07 33.32 -9.76
N LYS A 253 6.32 32.86 -9.73
CA LYS A 253 6.72 31.55 -10.26
C LYS A 253 6.66 30.52 -9.14
N VAL A 254 5.84 29.49 -9.32
CA VAL A 254 5.64 28.41 -8.36
C VAL A 254 6.22 27.12 -8.95
N LEU A 255 7.01 26.39 -8.17
CA LEU A 255 7.35 24.99 -8.41
C LEU A 255 6.42 24.11 -7.59
N ASP A 256 5.68 23.22 -8.25
CA ASP A 256 4.91 22.14 -7.62
C ASP A 256 5.73 20.84 -7.74
N LEU A 257 6.28 20.36 -6.62
CA LEU A 257 7.18 19.21 -6.58
C LEU A 257 6.45 17.95 -6.10
N GLY A 258 6.43 16.91 -6.95
CA GLY A 258 5.60 15.73 -6.77
C GLY A 258 4.15 16.08 -7.03
N CYS A 259 3.87 16.66 -8.21
CA CYS A 259 2.57 17.27 -8.46
C CYS A 259 1.43 16.25 -8.57
N GLY A 260 1.72 14.96 -8.79
CA GLY A 260 0.73 13.92 -8.99
C GLY A 260 -0.26 14.30 -10.09
N THR A 261 -1.55 14.34 -9.75
CA THR A 261 -2.65 14.77 -10.64
C THR A 261 -2.65 16.28 -10.97
N GLY A 262 -1.77 17.08 -10.35
CA GLY A 262 -1.62 18.51 -10.58
C GLY A 262 -2.58 19.39 -9.78
N ILE A 263 -3.25 18.88 -8.75
CA ILE A 263 -4.24 19.63 -7.98
C ILE A 263 -3.67 20.90 -7.33
N LEU A 264 -2.44 20.83 -6.78
CA LEU A 264 -1.78 21.98 -6.16
C LEU A 264 -1.34 23.02 -7.21
N SER A 265 -0.93 22.54 -8.38
CA SER A 265 -0.69 23.37 -9.56
C SER A 265 -1.94 24.13 -10.00
N LEU A 266 -3.11 23.49 -10.01
CA LEU A 266 -4.38 24.16 -10.33
C LEU A 266 -4.72 25.26 -9.31
N PHE A 267 -4.54 25.01 -8.01
CA PHE A 267 -4.75 26.04 -6.98
C PHE A 267 -3.77 27.21 -7.13
N SER A 268 -2.50 26.93 -7.39
CA SER A 268 -1.47 27.93 -7.60
C SER A 268 -1.75 28.79 -8.83
N ALA A 269 -2.12 28.18 -9.96
CA ALA A 269 -2.51 28.89 -11.17
C ALA A 269 -3.79 29.71 -10.96
N LYS A 270 -4.76 29.20 -10.21
CA LYS A 270 -5.99 29.93 -9.84
C LYS A 270 -5.71 31.14 -8.93
N ALA A 271 -4.68 31.08 -8.09
CA ALA A 271 -4.14 32.24 -7.36
C ALA A 271 -3.41 33.25 -8.28
N GLY A 272 -3.24 32.92 -9.57
CA GLY A 272 -2.62 33.79 -10.57
C GLY A 272 -1.10 33.64 -10.67
N ALA A 273 -0.53 32.51 -10.24
CA ALA A 273 0.87 32.17 -10.47
C ALA A 273 1.10 31.56 -11.85
N THR A 274 2.36 31.56 -12.28
CA THR A 274 2.86 30.67 -13.33
C THR A 274 3.53 29.47 -12.67
N VAL A 275 3.12 28.27 -13.04
CA VAL A 275 3.49 27.03 -12.34
C VAL A 275 4.37 26.14 -13.22
N THR A 276 5.45 25.63 -12.66
CA THR A 276 6.17 24.47 -13.17
C THR A 276 5.90 23.31 -12.24
N ALA A 277 5.35 22.23 -12.77
CA ALA A 277 4.89 21.07 -12.02
C ALA A 277 5.74 19.86 -12.41
N VAL A 278 6.35 19.21 -11.43
CA VAL A 278 7.31 18.12 -11.65
C VAL A 278 6.80 16.86 -10.97
N ASP A 279 6.76 15.76 -11.70
CA ASP A 279 6.51 14.43 -11.16
C ASP A 279 7.25 13.37 -12.00
N MET A 280 7.74 12.30 -11.36
CA MET A 280 8.39 11.20 -12.06
C MET A 280 7.40 10.12 -12.50
N SER A 281 6.27 10.00 -11.82
CA SER A 281 5.26 8.97 -12.07
C SER A 281 4.47 9.22 -13.35
N ASP A 282 3.93 8.16 -13.93
CA ASP A 282 3.13 8.22 -15.17
C ASP A 282 1.78 8.94 -14.99
N VAL A 283 1.33 9.14 -13.75
CA VAL A 283 0.14 9.98 -13.45
C VAL A 283 0.25 11.38 -14.05
N LEU A 284 1.46 11.86 -14.33
CA LEU A 284 1.69 13.14 -14.99
C LEU A 284 0.97 13.21 -16.35
N PHE A 285 0.81 12.09 -17.06
CA PHE A 285 0.09 12.07 -18.34
C PHE A 285 -1.39 12.41 -18.15
N GLN A 286 -2.02 11.90 -17.09
CA GLN A 286 -3.38 12.30 -16.71
C GLN A 286 -3.43 13.75 -16.23
N ALA A 287 -2.41 14.22 -15.49
CA ALA A 287 -2.32 15.62 -15.07
C ALA A 287 -2.30 16.59 -16.29
N ILE A 288 -1.68 16.20 -17.40
CA ILE A 288 -1.70 16.98 -18.65
C ILE A 288 -3.14 17.17 -19.14
N ASP A 289 -3.94 16.10 -19.15
CA ASP A 289 -5.33 16.17 -19.60
C ASP A 289 -6.22 16.93 -18.63
N ILE A 290 -6.01 16.77 -17.32
CA ILE A 290 -6.69 17.55 -16.28
C ILE A 290 -6.42 19.06 -16.45
N VAL A 291 -5.15 19.46 -16.68
CA VAL A 291 -4.79 20.86 -16.90
C VAL A 291 -5.44 21.42 -18.17
N ARG A 292 -5.53 20.62 -19.23
CA ARG A 292 -6.23 20.99 -20.48
C ARG A 292 -7.73 21.17 -20.28
N GLU A 293 -8.37 20.23 -19.58
CA GLU A 293 -9.80 20.28 -19.31
C GLU A 293 -10.18 21.54 -18.51
N ASN A 294 -9.30 21.97 -17.60
CA ASN A 294 -9.44 23.19 -16.81
C ASN A 294 -8.94 24.47 -17.51
N LYS A 295 -8.45 24.37 -18.76
CA LYS A 295 -7.99 25.50 -19.60
C LYS A 295 -6.85 26.30 -18.95
N MET A 296 -5.93 25.61 -18.28
CA MET A 296 -4.81 26.21 -17.55
C MET A 296 -3.44 25.96 -18.18
N GLU A 297 -3.38 25.46 -19.42
CA GLU A 297 -2.14 25.11 -20.13
C GLU A 297 -1.21 26.31 -20.35
N SER A 298 -1.78 27.52 -20.40
CA SER A 298 -1.00 28.76 -20.52
C SER A 298 -0.29 29.16 -19.23
N SER A 299 -0.71 28.61 -18.10
CA SER A 299 -0.21 28.97 -16.76
C SER A 299 0.56 27.84 -16.09
N ILE A 300 0.36 26.58 -16.50
CA ILE A 300 0.97 25.39 -15.89
C ILE A 300 1.80 24.65 -16.94
N THR A 301 3.08 24.44 -16.64
CA THR A 301 3.99 23.59 -17.41
C THR A 301 4.30 22.32 -16.61
N LEU A 302 3.96 21.15 -17.17
CA LEU A 302 4.20 19.85 -16.55
C LEU A 302 5.49 19.23 -17.11
N LEU A 303 6.34 18.71 -16.22
CA LEU A 303 7.63 18.10 -16.55
C LEU A 303 7.74 16.72 -15.91
N LYS A 304 7.94 15.69 -16.73
CA LYS A 304 8.18 14.33 -16.25
C LYS A 304 9.64 14.15 -15.86
N GLY A 305 9.91 13.75 -14.63
CA GLY A 305 11.27 13.41 -14.19
C GLY A 305 11.49 13.60 -12.70
N ARG A 306 12.65 13.12 -12.24
CA ARG A 306 13.17 13.46 -10.91
C ARG A 306 13.64 14.91 -10.89
N LEU A 307 13.35 15.63 -9.83
CA LEU A 307 13.77 17.02 -9.69
C LEU A 307 15.28 17.18 -9.80
N GLU A 308 16.04 16.26 -9.19
CA GLU A 308 17.51 16.30 -9.14
C GLU A 308 18.17 16.20 -10.52
N ASP A 309 17.45 15.67 -11.51
CA ASP A 309 17.91 15.52 -12.90
C ASP A 309 17.50 16.70 -13.80
N LEU A 310 16.65 17.61 -13.29
CA LEU A 310 16.12 18.74 -14.04
C LEU A 310 16.96 20.00 -13.82
N ASN A 311 17.07 20.82 -14.86
CA ASN A 311 17.74 22.12 -14.79
C ASN A 311 16.76 23.22 -15.19
N PHE A 312 16.62 24.22 -14.33
CA PHE A 312 15.77 25.39 -14.58
C PHE A 312 16.64 26.62 -14.88
N GLU A 313 16.24 27.40 -15.89
CA GLU A 313 16.93 28.65 -16.24
C GLU A 313 16.69 29.78 -15.22
N HIS A 314 15.75 29.57 -14.28
CA HIS A 314 15.34 30.55 -13.30
C HIS A 314 15.05 29.89 -11.95
N HIS A 315 15.00 30.72 -10.90
CA HIS A 315 14.56 30.31 -9.58
C HIS A 315 13.06 30.60 -9.39
N PHE A 316 12.44 29.89 -8.46
CA PHE A 316 11.03 30.01 -8.11
C PHE A 316 10.82 30.91 -6.89
N ASP A 317 9.77 31.71 -6.91
CA ASP A 317 9.37 32.53 -5.75
C ASP A 317 8.72 31.65 -4.67
N PHE A 318 8.05 30.58 -5.09
CA PHE A 318 7.40 29.61 -4.21
C PHE A 318 7.75 28.19 -4.63
N ILE A 319 7.96 27.32 -3.65
CA ILE A 319 7.93 25.88 -3.84
C ILE A 319 6.76 25.36 -3.02
N VAL A 320 5.91 24.54 -3.62
CA VAL A 320 4.80 23.86 -2.96
C VAL A 320 5.04 22.37 -3.17
N SER A 321 4.93 21.59 -2.11
CA SER A 321 5.07 20.14 -2.21
C SER A 321 4.29 19.48 -1.10
N GLU A 322 3.53 18.46 -1.46
CA GLU A 322 2.99 17.50 -0.51
C GLU A 322 3.98 16.33 -0.44
N TRP A 323 4.83 16.36 0.58
CA TRP A 323 5.98 15.45 0.73
C TRP A 323 5.86 14.52 1.94
N MET A 324 4.81 14.70 2.75
CA MET A 324 4.74 14.10 4.07
C MET A 324 4.40 12.62 3.95
N GLY A 325 5.24 11.75 4.51
CA GLY A 325 4.92 10.32 4.63
C GLY A 325 4.28 9.98 5.98
N TYR A 326 4.02 8.69 6.19
CA TYR A 326 3.68 8.18 7.53
C TYR A 326 4.74 8.56 8.56
N PHE A 327 4.31 8.86 9.79
CA PHE A 327 5.19 9.41 10.81
C PHE A 327 6.03 10.62 10.32
N LEU A 328 5.48 11.42 9.39
CA LEU A 328 6.06 12.56 8.69
C LEU A 328 7.24 12.25 7.75
N LEU A 329 8.19 11.43 8.19
CA LEU A 329 9.49 11.25 7.54
C LEU A 329 9.62 9.95 6.73
N PHE A 330 8.62 9.07 6.77
CA PHE A 330 8.59 7.87 5.93
C PHE A 330 8.56 8.27 4.44
N GLU A 331 9.02 7.37 3.57
CA GLU A 331 9.25 7.57 2.13
C GLU A 331 10.37 8.56 1.77
N GLY A 332 10.72 9.50 2.64
CA GLY A 332 11.94 10.31 2.52
C GLY A 332 11.91 11.44 1.48
N MET A 333 10.73 11.78 0.93
CA MET A 333 10.59 12.83 -0.10
C MET A 333 11.05 14.22 0.37
N LEU A 334 11.14 14.46 1.69
CA LEU A 334 11.71 15.68 2.25
C LEU A 334 13.10 16.00 1.69
N ASP A 335 13.94 15.01 1.36
CA ASP A 335 15.25 15.28 0.76
C ASP A 335 15.15 16.03 -0.57
N SER A 336 14.23 15.61 -1.45
CA SER A 336 13.99 16.26 -2.73
C SER A 336 13.41 17.67 -2.53
N VAL A 337 12.58 17.87 -1.51
CA VAL A 337 12.08 19.20 -1.13
C VAL A 337 13.21 20.11 -0.66
N LEU A 338 14.14 19.60 0.17
CA LEU A 338 15.29 20.38 0.63
C LEU A 338 16.25 20.68 -0.54
N HIS A 339 16.44 19.73 -1.46
CA HIS A 339 17.17 19.96 -2.70
C HIS A 339 16.52 21.08 -3.52
N ALA A 340 15.21 21.06 -3.70
CA ALA A 340 14.45 22.11 -4.38
C ALA A 340 14.66 23.47 -3.73
N ARG A 341 14.54 23.54 -2.41
CA ARG A 341 14.75 24.76 -1.62
C ARG A 341 16.15 25.32 -1.85
N ASP A 342 17.17 24.47 -1.75
CA ASP A 342 18.57 24.91 -1.75
C ASP A 342 19.07 25.30 -3.14
N HIS A 343 18.53 24.68 -4.20
CA HIS A 343 19.00 24.87 -5.57
C HIS A 343 18.07 25.69 -6.47
N HIS A 344 16.78 25.76 -6.15
CA HIS A 344 15.78 26.33 -7.07
C HIS A 344 14.90 27.41 -6.44
N LEU A 345 14.91 27.60 -5.11
CA LEU A 345 14.17 28.69 -4.49
C LEU A 345 14.93 30.02 -4.61
N ALA A 346 14.22 31.08 -5.00
CA ALA A 346 14.80 32.41 -5.11
C ALA A 346 15.12 32.98 -3.71
N PRO A 347 16.10 33.90 -3.58
CA PRO A 347 16.32 34.61 -2.33
C PRO A 347 15.05 35.32 -1.85
N GLY A 348 14.59 35.00 -0.64
CA GLY A 348 13.34 35.51 -0.08
C GLY A 348 12.07 34.82 -0.58
N GLY A 349 12.21 33.73 -1.34
CA GLY A 349 11.10 32.83 -1.68
C GLY A 349 10.63 32.01 -0.48
N THR A 350 9.49 31.32 -0.68
CA THR A 350 8.81 30.56 0.38
C THR A 350 8.60 29.11 -0.04
N LEU A 351 8.98 28.17 0.82
CA LEU A 351 8.61 26.76 0.71
C LEU A 351 7.30 26.52 1.48
N LEU A 352 6.33 25.81 0.89
CA LEU A 352 5.05 25.46 1.51
C LEU A 352 4.84 23.93 1.54
N PRO A 353 4.45 23.36 2.69
CA PRO A 353 4.38 24.01 4.02
C PRO A 353 5.77 24.48 4.46
N ASN A 354 5.86 25.45 5.39
CA ASN A 354 7.15 25.98 5.86
C ASN A 354 7.55 25.43 7.23
N ARG A 355 6.64 24.77 7.94
CA ARG A 355 6.94 24.17 9.24
C ARG A 355 6.11 22.93 9.50
N CYS A 356 6.74 21.91 10.08
CA CYS A 356 6.06 20.70 10.55
C CYS A 356 6.53 20.34 11.96
N THR A 357 5.67 19.76 12.78
CA THR A 357 6.03 19.23 14.10
C THR A 357 5.62 17.78 14.23
N MET A 358 6.46 16.97 14.88
CA MET A 358 6.12 15.58 15.21
C MET A 358 5.81 15.46 16.69
N HIS A 359 4.86 14.61 17.04
CA HIS A 359 4.40 14.39 18.41
C HIS A 359 4.28 12.92 18.75
N LEU A 360 4.36 12.62 20.04
CA LEU A 360 4.18 11.29 20.62
C LEU A 360 3.20 11.38 21.79
N LEU A 361 2.28 10.42 21.90
CA LEU A 361 1.36 10.26 23.03
C LEU A 361 1.14 8.78 23.38
N GLY A 362 0.44 8.50 24.46
CA GLY A 362 0.10 7.15 24.90
C GLY A 362 -1.40 6.85 24.80
N ALA A 363 -1.72 5.65 24.31
CA ALA A 363 -3.08 5.15 24.17
C ALA A 363 -3.31 3.85 24.95
N ASP A 364 -4.53 3.69 25.43
CA ASP A 364 -5.09 2.47 26.01
C ASP A 364 -6.17 1.93 25.06
N ASP A 365 -5.78 0.95 24.26
CA ASP A 365 -6.65 0.22 23.34
C ASP A 365 -6.42 -1.28 23.49
N MET A 366 -6.97 -1.83 24.57
CA MET A 366 -6.89 -3.27 24.84
C MET A 366 -7.64 -4.12 23.80
N ASP A 367 -8.69 -3.61 23.15
CA ASP A 367 -9.46 -4.36 22.17
C ASP A 367 -8.64 -4.61 20.90
N THR A 368 -8.03 -3.57 20.35
CA THR A 368 -7.13 -3.68 19.20
C THR A 368 -5.87 -4.46 19.56
N TYR A 369 -5.30 -4.19 20.74
CA TYR A 369 -4.15 -4.93 21.24
C TYR A 369 -4.43 -6.44 21.35
N ASN A 370 -5.63 -6.82 21.80
CA ASN A 370 -6.01 -8.22 21.89
C ASN A 370 -6.12 -8.88 20.51
N LYS A 371 -6.70 -8.18 19.53
CA LYS A 371 -6.86 -8.67 18.16
C LYS A 371 -5.54 -8.83 17.41
N LEU A 372 -4.58 -7.93 17.62
CA LEU A 372 -3.34 -7.91 16.85
C LEU A 372 -2.18 -8.61 17.56
N VAL A 373 -2.03 -8.37 18.87
CA VAL A 373 -0.89 -8.87 19.65
C VAL A 373 -1.27 -10.12 20.42
N VAL A 374 -2.36 -10.12 21.19
CA VAL A 374 -2.73 -11.28 22.04
C VAL A 374 -3.23 -12.47 21.23
N PHE A 375 -3.84 -12.24 20.07
CA PHE A 375 -4.31 -13.27 19.13
C PHE A 375 -3.30 -14.42 18.96
N TRP A 376 -2.01 -14.11 18.87
CA TRP A 376 -0.95 -15.09 18.68
C TRP A 376 -0.68 -16.02 19.88
N ASP A 377 -1.23 -15.74 21.07
CA ASP A 377 -1.12 -16.66 22.20
C ASP A 377 -1.88 -17.97 21.96
N ASP A 378 -3.01 -17.89 21.26
CA ASP A 378 -3.88 -19.03 20.98
C ASP A 378 -4.64 -18.84 19.67
N VAL A 379 -4.08 -19.44 18.61
CA VAL A 379 -4.66 -19.45 17.27
C VAL A 379 -5.31 -20.81 17.06
N TYR A 380 -6.62 -20.90 17.32
CA TYR A 380 -7.43 -22.14 17.21
C TYR A 380 -6.90 -23.32 18.06
N GLY A 381 -6.42 -23.06 19.28
CA GLY A 381 -5.83 -24.06 20.17
C GLY A 381 -4.31 -24.20 20.04
N PHE A 382 -3.70 -23.50 19.08
CA PHE A 382 -2.26 -23.57 18.82
C PHE A 382 -1.54 -22.32 19.32
N LYS A 383 -0.46 -22.52 20.10
CA LYS A 383 0.39 -21.42 20.55
C LYS A 383 1.29 -20.94 19.42
N MET A 384 1.07 -19.71 18.96
CA MET A 384 1.88 -19.04 17.93
C MET A 384 2.62 -17.81 18.48
N SER A 385 2.85 -17.76 19.80
CA SER A 385 3.38 -16.58 20.52
C SER A 385 4.73 -16.06 20.02
N CYS A 386 5.50 -16.86 19.25
CA CYS A 386 6.73 -16.40 18.61
C CYS A 386 6.49 -15.30 17.57
N MET A 387 5.28 -15.23 16.98
CA MET A 387 4.92 -14.21 16.00
C MET A 387 4.78 -12.80 16.60
N LYS A 388 4.50 -12.70 17.91
CA LYS A 388 4.31 -11.40 18.59
C LYS A 388 5.50 -10.46 18.46
N GLN A 389 6.71 -11.02 18.44
CA GLN A 389 7.92 -10.21 18.36
C GLN A 389 8.03 -9.46 17.04
N GLU A 390 7.60 -10.05 15.92
CA GLU A 390 7.62 -9.38 14.62
C GLU A 390 6.47 -8.38 14.51
N VAL A 391 5.26 -8.77 14.94
CA VAL A 391 4.09 -7.86 14.96
C VAL A 391 4.34 -6.58 15.75
N VAL A 392 5.05 -6.67 16.88
CA VAL A 392 5.35 -5.49 17.71
C VAL A 392 6.53 -4.69 17.17
N LYS A 393 7.41 -5.27 16.35
CA LYS A 393 8.53 -4.54 15.72
C LYS A 393 8.06 -3.71 14.53
N GLU A 394 7.02 -4.10 13.84
CA GLU A 394 6.48 -3.31 12.73
C GLU A 394 5.54 -2.24 13.29
N ALA A 395 5.84 -0.98 13.01
CA ALA A 395 4.92 0.11 13.34
C ALA A 395 3.70 0.00 12.41
N SER A 396 2.50 0.04 12.99
CA SER A 396 1.27 0.00 12.20
C SER A 396 0.76 1.41 11.91
N THR A 397 -0.08 1.56 10.90
CA THR A 397 -0.75 2.84 10.61
C THR A 397 -2.26 2.66 10.71
N ASP A 398 -2.90 3.38 11.63
CA ASP A 398 -4.35 3.32 11.80
C ASP A 398 -4.91 4.58 12.48
N VAL A 399 -6.23 4.78 12.39
CA VAL A 399 -6.93 5.87 13.07
C VAL A 399 -7.12 5.49 14.54
N VAL A 400 -6.48 6.24 15.43
CA VAL A 400 -6.62 6.08 16.87
C VAL A 400 -7.80 6.91 17.35
N LYS A 401 -8.73 6.25 18.04
CA LYS A 401 -9.88 6.90 18.63
C LYS A 401 -9.46 7.84 19.76
N SER A 402 -9.98 9.07 19.75
CA SER A 402 -9.64 10.11 20.73
C SER A 402 -9.87 9.67 22.18
N GLU A 403 -10.90 8.84 22.40
CA GLU A 403 -11.24 8.28 23.70
C GLU A 403 -10.22 7.27 24.22
N ASN A 404 -9.36 6.69 23.36
CA ASN A 404 -8.31 5.76 23.77
C ASN A 404 -7.06 6.50 24.26
N ILE A 405 -6.95 7.81 24.04
CA ILE A 405 -5.79 8.59 24.47
C ILE A 405 -5.82 8.83 25.97
N ILE A 406 -4.75 8.43 26.67
CA ILE A 406 -4.66 8.50 28.14
C ILE A 406 -3.46 9.29 28.66
N THR A 407 -2.73 9.99 27.78
CA THR A 407 -1.65 10.90 28.17
C THR A 407 -1.75 12.25 27.47
N THR A 408 -1.00 13.23 27.95
CA THR A 408 -0.65 14.40 27.14
C THR A 408 0.22 14.00 25.95
N ALA A 409 0.25 14.84 24.91
CA ALA A 409 1.21 14.71 23.82
C ALA A 409 2.53 15.42 24.15
N ALA A 410 3.64 14.84 23.72
CA ALA A 410 4.96 15.45 23.73
C ALA A 410 5.42 15.74 22.30
N LYS A 411 5.82 16.98 22.04
CA LYS A 411 6.47 17.33 20.77
C LYS A 411 7.88 16.75 20.73
N ILE A 412 8.15 15.92 19.74
CA ILE A 412 9.43 15.21 19.56
C ILE A 412 10.30 15.84 18.46
N ALA A 413 9.72 16.58 17.52
CA ALA A 413 10.46 17.36 16.54
C ALA A 413 9.71 18.64 16.14
N ASP A 414 10.46 19.66 15.73
CA ASP A 414 9.94 20.94 15.23
C ASP A 414 10.84 21.41 14.08
N PHE A 415 10.35 21.20 12.87
CA PHE A 415 11.11 21.39 11.63
C PHE A 415 10.70 22.70 10.98
N ASP A 416 11.61 23.67 10.98
CA ASP A 416 11.54 24.85 10.13
C ASP A 416 12.11 24.47 8.75
N LEU A 417 11.23 24.26 7.77
CA LEU A 417 11.63 23.75 6.45
C LEU A 417 12.46 24.77 5.68
N MET A 418 12.49 26.04 6.08
CA MET A 418 13.37 27.04 5.49
C MET A 418 14.81 26.94 6.00
N LYS A 419 15.08 26.16 7.06
CA LYS A 419 16.39 26.09 7.73
C LYS A 419 16.94 24.68 7.88
N ILE A 420 16.07 23.69 8.00
CA ILE A 420 16.44 22.30 8.28
C ILE A 420 17.42 21.75 7.24
N GLN A 421 18.33 20.90 7.68
CA GLN A 421 19.25 20.13 6.84
C GLN A 421 18.87 18.65 6.84
N PRO A 422 19.24 17.86 5.80
CA PRO A 422 18.92 16.44 5.75
C PRO A 422 19.33 15.66 7.02
N SER A 423 20.45 16.03 7.64
CA SER A 423 20.94 15.42 8.89
C SER A 423 20.01 15.63 10.09
N ASP A 424 19.18 16.66 10.09
CA ASP A 424 18.26 16.96 11.20
C ASP A 424 17.06 16.02 11.22
N THR A 425 16.81 15.29 10.13
CA THR A 425 15.78 14.23 10.05
C THR A 425 16.16 12.98 10.86
N GLU A 426 17.43 12.88 11.29
CA GLU A 426 17.95 11.82 12.14
C GLU A 426 18.22 12.34 13.58
N PHE A 427 17.20 12.29 14.45
CA PHE A 427 17.26 12.95 15.76
C PHE A 427 16.99 12.01 16.94
N THR A 428 17.53 12.37 18.11
CA THR A 428 17.16 11.73 19.38
C THR A 428 16.71 12.82 20.34
N THR A 429 15.52 12.65 20.92
CA THR A 429 14.94 13.62 21.85
C THR A 429 14.36 12.91 23.06
N LYS A 430 14.24 13.65 24.17
CA LYS A 430 13.51 13.18 25.36
C LYS A 430 12.04 13.57 25.24
N PHE A 431 11.16 12.75 25.79
CA PHE A 431 9.74 13.06 25.90
C PHE A 431 9.25 12.84 27.34
N SER A 432 8.13 13.49 27.65
CA SER A 432 7.43 13.38 28.93
C SER A 432 5.92 13.37 28.66
N LEU A 433 5.23 12.30 29.05
CA LEU A 433 3.80 12.10 28.84
C LEU A 433 3.09 12.03 30.19
N ALA A 434 2.32 13.06 30.54
CA ALA A 434 1.54 13.06 31.77
C ALA A 434 0.26 12.23 31.56
N VAL A 435 0.04 11.25 32.43
CA VAL A 435 -1.10 10.33 32.36
C VAL A 435 -2.35 11.04 32.85
N SER A 436 -3.36 11.16 31.98
CA SER A 436 -4.60 11.88 32.26
C SER A 436 -5.62 11.03 33.02
N ARG A 437 -5.59 9.70 32.82
CA ARG A 437 -6.47 8.76 33.52
C ARG A 437 -5.78 7.41 33.76
N GLN A 438 -6.23 6.69 34.78
CA GLN A 438 -5.77 5.33 35.06
C GLN A 438 -6.13 4.39 33.90
N GLY A 439 -5.21 3.50 33.52
CA GLY A 439 -5.38 2.58 32.40
C GLY A 439 -4.15 1.73 32.14
N GLN A 440 -4.08 1.15 30.94
CA GLN A 440 -2.91 0.42 30.44
C GLN A 440 -2.45 1.04 29.13
N ILE A 441 -1.23 1.57 29.08
CA ILE A 441 -0.64 1.98 27.81
C ILE A 441 -0.39 0.72 27.00
N THR A 442 -1.14 0.53 25.92
CA THR A 442 -0.94 -0.56 24.96
C THR A 442 -0.03 -0.13 23.82
N THR A 443 -0.05 1.15 23.49
CA THR A 443 0.57 1.71 22.30
C THR A 443 1.07 3.12 22.55
N LEU A 444 2.24 3.46 22.02
CA LEU A 444 2.67 4.84 21.83
C LEU A 444 2.28 5.29 20.41
N VAL A 445 1.70 6.46 20.26
CA VAL A 445 1.13 6.93 19.00
C VAL A 445 1.90 8.14 18.51
N GLY A 446 2.43 8.05 17.31
CA GLY A 446 3.09 9.13 16.58
C GLY A 446 2.14 9.82 15.61
N TYR A 447 2.17 11.15 15.59
CA TYR A 447 1.46 11.97 14.60
C TYR A 447 2.24 13.26 14.30
N PHE A 448 1.78 14.06 13.35
CA PHE A 448 2.40 15.33 13.01
C PHE A 448 1.38 16.44 12.77
N ASP A 449 1.85 17.68 12.88
CA ASP A 449 1.12 18.87 12.49
C ASP A 449 1.90 19.62 11.41
N THR A 450 1.17 20.27 10.52
CA THR A 450 1.71 21.00 9.37
C THR A 450 1.21 22.43 9.39
N PHE A 451 2.11 23.37 9.16
CA PHE A 451 1.86 24.81 9.25
C PHE A 451 2.28 25.52 7.95
N PHE A 452 1.43 26.46 7.55
CA PHE A 452 1.66 27.41 6.48
C PHE A 452 1.73 28.79 7.14
N ASP A 453 2.91 29.15 7.66
CA ASP A 453 3.17 30.42 8.33
C ASP A 453 3.20 31.58 7.31
N LEU A 454 2.02 31.91 6.78
CA LEU A 454 1.72 32.98 5.83
C LEU A 454 0.91 34.10 6.53
N PRO A 455 0.70 35.28 5.90
CA PRO A 455 -0.12 36.35 6.47
C PRO A 455 -1.52 35.91 6.87
N HIS A 456 -2.16 35.06 6.06
CA HIS A 456 -3.33 34.27 6.43
C HIS A 456 -2.84 32.85 6.75
N PRO A 457 -2.50 32.55 8.02
CA PRO A 457 -1.90 31.29 8.38
C PRO A 457 -2.90 30.15 8.27
N VAL A 458 -2.44 29.02 7.77
CA VAL A 458 -3.21 27.77 7.70
C VAL A 458 -2.46 26.69 8.46
N TYR A 459 -3.18 25.79 9.12
CA TYR A 459 -2.57 24.64 9.79
C TYR A 459 -3.52 23.44 9.74
N PHE A 460 -2.95 22.25 9.77
CA PHE A 460 -3.71 21.03 10.06
C PHE A 460 -2.90 20.07 10.93
N SER A 461 -3.61 19.12 11.55
CA SER A 461 -3.05 18.10 12.42
C SER A 461 -3.50 16.73 11.94
N THR A 462 -2.59 15.75 11.99
CA THR A 462 -2.92 14.32 11.83
C THR A 462 -3.14 13.65 13.18
N GLY A 463 -3.23 14.42 14.27
CA GLY A 463 -3.38 13.88 15.62
C GLY A 463 -4.76 13.23 15.87
N PRO A 464 -4.86 12.28 16.81
CA PRO A 464 -6.12 11.61 17.18
C PRO A 464 -7.25 12.53 17.67
N HIS A 465 -6.95 13.81 17.92
CA HIS A 465 -7.91 14.82 18.35
C HIS A 465 -8.50 15.63 17.18
N ALA A 466 -7.96 15.48 15.98
CA ALA A 466 -8.39 16.16 14.77
C ALA A 466 -9.24 15.23 13.88
N LYS A 467 -9.80 15.80 12.80
CA LYS A 467 -10.47 15.00 11.76
C LYS A 467 -9.43 14.03 11.14
N PRO A 468 -9.75 12.73 10.98
CA PRO A 468 -8.84 11.79 10.35
C PRO A 468 -8.39 12.23 8.95
N THR A 469 -7.13 11.97 8.66
CA THR A 469 -6.46 12.17 7.38
C THR A 469 -6.00 10.81 6.85
N HIS A 470 -5.62 10.71 5.57
CA HIS A 470 -5.13 9.45 5.00
C HIS A 470 -3.82 8.96 5.68
N TRP A 471 -3.01 9.88 6.23
CA TRP A 471 -1.84 9.51 7.05
C TRP A 471 -2.18 8.76 8.34
N LYS A 472 -3.42 8.89 8.82
CA LYS A 472 -3.88 8.36 10.11
C LYS A 472 -2.86 8.70 11.22
N GLN A 473 -2.49 7.74 12.05
CA GLN A 473 -1.38 7.84 13.00
C GLN A 473 -0.49 6.61 12.93
N THR A 474 0.75 6.74 13.41
CA THR A 474 1.71 5.63 13.49
C THR A 474 1.71 5.02 14.90
N LEU A 475 1.46 3.72 15.00
CA LEU A 475 1.24 2.98 16.23
C LEU A 475 2.47 2.14 16.57
N PHE A 476 3.08 2.43 17.71
CA PHE A 476 4.19 1.69 18.29
C PHE A 476 3.67 0.83 19.45
N TYR A 477 3.20 -0.38 19.16
CA TYR A 477 2.67 -1.29 20.18
C TYR A 477 3.74 -1.63 21.22
N LEU A 478 3.35 -1.73 22.50
CA LEU A 478 4.25 -2.22 23.53
C LEU A 478 4.26 -3.76 23.53
N PRO A 479 5.39 -4.44 23.77
CA PRO A 479 5.40 -5.91 23.90
C PRO A 479 4.49 -6.44 25.01
N LYS A 480 4.23 -5.61 26.02
CA LYS A 480 3.29 -5.84 27.11
C LYS A 480 2.61 -4.51 27.47
N PRO A 481 1.29 -4.49 27.71
CA PRO A 481 0.64 -3.30 28.20
C PRO A 481 1.25 -2.83 29.51
N LYS A 482 1.45 -1.52 29.65
CA LYS A 482 2.04 -0.91 30.85
C LYS A 482 0.93 -0.28 31.70
N PRO A 483 0.65 -0.80 32.91
CA PRO A 483 -0.29 -0.17 33.83
C PRO A 483 0.21 1.21 34.25
N VAL A 484 -0.69 2.19 34.27
CA VAL A 484 -0.39 3.57 34.67
C VAL A 484 -1.50 4.16 35.54
N SER A 485 -1.12 5.10 36.40
CA SER A 485 -2.05 5.82 37.27
C SER A 485 -2.23 7.28 36.82
N ALA A 486 -3.42 7.84 37.04
CA ALA A 486 -3.66 9.26 36.76
C ALA A 486 -2.67 10.14 37.53
N GLY A 487 -2.05 11.11 36.85
CA GLY A 487 -1.01 11.99 37.40
C GLY A 487 0.40 11.39 37.37
N GLU A 488 0.58 10.12 36.99
CA GLU A 488 1.90 9.57 36.67
C GLU A 488 2.48 10.28 35.44
N VAL A 489 3.81 10.36 35.37
CA VAL A 489 4.51 10.93 34.22
C VAL A 489 5.44 9.88 33.64
N LEU A 490 5.23 9.56 32.36
CA LEU A 490 6.07 8.64 31.60
C LEU A 490 7.19 9.42 30.95
N GLU A 491 8.44 9.13 31.32
CA GLU A 491 9.61 9.77 30.76
C GLU A 491 10.43 8.79 29.93
N GLY A 492 10.98 9.27 28.82
CA GLY A 492 11.74 8.44 27.92
C GLY A 492 12.51 9.24 26.88
N SER A 493 13.02 8.54 25.88
CA SER A 493 13.62 9.15 24.71
C SER A 493 13.26 8.39 23.45
N ILE A 494 13.02 9.12 22.36
CA ILE A 494 12.80 8.53 21.04
C ILE A 494 13.99 8.89 20.13
N SER A 495 14.40 7.94 19.32
CA SER A 495 15.43 8.08 18.31
C SER A 495 14.86 7.66 16.97
N VAL A 496 14.85 8.56 15.99
CA VAL A 496 14.37 8.30 14.63
C VAL A 496 15.57 8.34 13.68
N ARG A 497 15.78 7.28 12.90
CA ARG A 497 16.90 7.14 11.97
C ARG A 497 16.41 6.54 10.66
N ARG A 498 17.11 6.83 9.56
CA ARG A 498 16.90 6.13 8.29
C ARG A 498 17.51 4.74 8.35
N LYS A 499 16.84 3.77 7.75
CA LYS A 499 17.37 2.42 7.61
C LYS A 499 18.45 2.44 6.52
N ARG A 500 19.70 2.13 6.87
CA ARG A 500 20.86 2.28 5.97
C ARG A 500 20.80 1.52 4.64
N ARG A 501 19.97 0.48 4.55
CA ARG A 501 19.83 -0.37 3.36
C ARG A 501 18.56 -0.06 2.56
N GLU A 502 17.61 0.66 3.16
CA GLU A 502 16.29 0.97 2.64
C GLU A 502 15.99 2.41 3.08
N VAL A 503 16.57 3.39 2.38
CA VAL A 503 16.62 4.78 2.86
C VAL A 503 15.26 5.47 2.97
N ARG A 504 14.22 4.86 2.38
CA ARG A 504 12.81 5.27 2.49
C ARG A 504 12.15 4.80 3.80
N SER A 505 12.71 3.81 4.47
CA SER A 505 12.21 3.25 5.74
C SER A 505 12.91 3.87 6.95
N LEU A 506 12.23 3.83 8.10
CA LEU A 506 12.74 4.40 9.36
C LEU A 506 12.98 3.32 10.42
N ASP A 507 14.14 3.38 11.07
CA ASP A 507 14.41 2.73 12.34
C ASP A 507 14.03 3.68 13.48
N VAL A 508 13.01 3.31 14.27
CA VAL A 508 12.57 4.06 15.44
C VAL A 508 12.91 3.30 16.71
N SER A 509 13.66 3.90 17.62
CA SER A 509 13.96 3.33 18.94
C SER A 509 13.37 4.19 20.04
N ILE A 510 12.53 3.60 20.88
CA ILE A 510 11.90 4.26 22.03
C ILE A 510 12.47 3.66 23.31
N ASN A 511 13.13 4.49 24.12
CA ASN A 511 13.53 4.14 25.48
C ASN A 511 12.44 4.56 26.47
N LEU A 512 11.88 3.60 27.18
CA LEU A 512 10.86 3.79 28.21
C LEU A 512 11.18 2.85 29.37
N ASP A 513 11.20 3.35 30.61
CA ASP A 513 11.53 2.59 31.83
C ASP A 513 12.87 1.82 31.74
N GLY A 514 13.87 2.37 31.04
CA GLY A 514 15.16 1.72 30.84
C GLY A 514 15.13 0.54 29.85
N GLN A 515 13.98 0.23 29.24
CA GLN A 515 13.86 -0.72 28.15
C GLN A 515 13.94 0.01 26.81
N THR A 516 14.65 -0.57 25.84
CA THR A 516 14.72 -0.02 24.47
C THR A 516 13.84 -0.87 23.57
N LEU A 517 12.75 -0.27 23.11
CA LEU A 517 11.83 -0.81 22.11
C LEU A 517 12.29 -0.35 20.74
N ARG A 518 12.25 -1.25 19.75
CA ARG A 518 12.72 -0.98 18.39
C ARG A 518 11.61 -1.29 17.42
N TYR A 519 11.36 -0.35 16.53
CA TYR A 519 10.32 -0.39 15.54
C TYR A 519 10.88 -0.07 14.17
N VAL A 520 10.24 -0.59 13.15
CA VAL A 520 10.47 -0.21 11.77
C VAL A 520 9.20 0.42 11.22
N VAL A 521 9.35 1.56 10.54
CA VAL A 521 8.28 2.20 9.76
C VAL A 521 8.61 1.93 8.29
N GLU A 522 7.78 1.13 7.65
CA GLU A 522 7.94 0.56 6.31
C GLU A 522 6.69 0.70 5.47
#